data_AF-A0A2V4WT30-F1
#
_entry.id   AF-A0A2V4WT30-F1
#
_cell.length_a   1.000
_cell.length_b   1.000
_cell.length_c   1.000
_cell.angle_alpha   90.00
_cell.angle_beta   90.00
_cell.angle_gamma   90.00
#
_symmetry.space_group_name_H-M   'P 1'
#
loop_
_entity.id
_entity.type
_entity.pdbx_description
1 polymer ?
#
loop_
_entity_poly.entity_id
_entity_poly.type
_entity_poly.pdbx_seq_one_letter_code
_entity_poly.pdbx_strand_id
1 'polypeptide(L)'
;MKNRICVLLLVAAMIMLTGCEKDRKIVFNQTYIETISTQKGDIMMFKNSDGHKYGWILDPSDSFNPVKNETYDIEVTLETITTYGGFIKGITEK
;
A
#
# COMPACT_ATOMS: atom_id res chain seq x y z
N MET A 1 41.00 -12.43 -18.07
CA MET A 1 39.58 -12.32 -18.48
C MET A 1 38.59 -12.94 -17.48
N LYS A 2 38.89 -14.09 -16.83
CA LYS A 2 38.01 -14.72 -15.82
C LYS A 2 37.55 -13.79 -14.67
N ASN A 3 38.45 -12.99 -14.08
CA ASN A 3 38.07 -12.10 -12.96
C ASN A 3 37.08 -10.98 -13.33
N ARG A 4 37.12 -10.47 -14.56
CA ARG A 4 36.20 -9.39 -15.00
C ARG A 4 34.77 -9.91 -15.20
N ILE A 5 34.64 -11.16 -15.63
CA ILE A 5 33.35 -11.85 -15.81
C ILE A 5 32.70 -12.12 -14.44
N CYS A 6 33.48 -12.54 -13.44
CA CYS A 6 32.97 -12.75 -12.08
C CYS A 6 32.44 -11.45 -11.44
N VAL A 7 33.12 -10.32 -11.64
CA VAL A 7 32.68 -9.02 -11.08
C VAL A 7 31.39 -8.55 -11.73
N LEU A 8 31.24 -8.71 -13.05
CA LEU A 8 30.01 -8.34 -13.76
C LEU A 8 28.80 -9.17 -13.33
N LEU A 9 28.98 -10.47 -13.09
CA LEU A 9 27.92 -11.35 -12.59
C LEU A 9 27.51 -11.01 -11.15
N LEU A 10 28.46 -10.61 -10.30
CA LEU A 10 28.20 -10.15 -8.94
C LEU A 10 27.39 -8.86 -8.91
N VAL A 11 27.73 -7.89 -9.76
CA VAL A 11 26.99 -6.62 -9.87
C VAL A 11 25.58 -6.85 -10.40
N ALA A 12 25.41 -7.70 -11.43
CA ALA A 12 24.10 -8.06 -11.94
C ALA A 12 23.23 -8.78 -10.89
N ALA A 13 23.81 -9.69 -10.11
CA ALA A 13 23.12 -10.37 -9.02
C ALA A 13 22.71 -9.41 -7.89
N MET A 14 23.55 -8.44 -7.52
CA MET A 14 23.20 -7.42 -6.54
C MET A 14 22.06 -6.51 -7.03
N ILE A 15 22.05 -6.11 -8.30
CA ILE A 15 20.97 -5.31 -8.89
C ILE A 15 19.64 -6.07 -8.89
N MET A 16 19.65 -7.39 -9.14
CA MET A 16 18.45 -8.22 -9.03
C MET A 16 17.95 -8.37 -7.58
N LEU A 17 18.86 -8.39 -6.59
CA LEU A 17 18.51 -8.49 -5.17
C LEU A 17 17.88 -7.20 -4.61
N THR A 18 18.25 -6.03 -5.14
CA THR A 18 17.67 -4.74 -4.74
C THR A 18 16.38 -4.39 -5.50
N GLY A 19 16.01 -5.16 -6.53
CA GLY A 19 14.94 -4.80 -7.46
C GLY A 19 13.52 -5.26 -7.07
N CYS A 20 13.29 -5.74 -5.86
CA CYS A 20 11.99 -6.30 -5.46
C CYS A 20 11.55 -5.90 -4.05
N GLU A 21 11.88 -4.69 -3.60
CA GLU A 21 11.13 -4.10 -2.50
C GLU A 21 9.76 -3.71 -3.06
N LYS A 22 8.74 -4.51 -2.70
CA LYS A 22 7.35 -4.13 -2.94
C LYS A 22 7.14 -2.81 -2.19
N ASP A 23 6.94 -1.73 -2.94
CA ASP A 23 6.72 -0.39 -2.42
C ASP A 23 5.52 -0.38 -1.45
N ARG A 24 5.84 -0.60 -0.17
CA ARG A 24 4.91 -0.60 0.97
C ARG A 24 5.17 0.65 1.79
N LYS A 25 4.11 1.33 2.17
CA LYS A 25 4.12 2.51 3.02
C LYS A 25 3.08 2.32 4.10
N ILE A 26 3.36 2.72 5.33
CA ILE A 26 2.37 2.72 6.40
C ILE A 26 1.96 4.18 6.67
N VAL A 27 0.65 4.43 6.74
CA VAL A 27 0.07 5.71 7.12
C VAL A 27 -0.57 5.55 8.49
N PHE A 28 0.03 6.18 9.49
CA PHE A 28 -0.35 6.00 10.89
C PHE A 28 -1.51 6.91 11.30
N ASN A 29 -2.22 6.51 12.36
CA ASN A 29 -3.21 7.33 13.05
C ASN A 29 -4.31 7.90 12.14
N GLN A 30 -4.96 7.02 11.38
CA GLN A 30 -6.03 7.36 10.45
C GLN A 30 -7.39 7.04 11.05
N THR A 31 -8.20 8.05 11.34
CA THR A 31 -9.54 7.88 11.90
C THR A 31 -10.55 7.57 10.80
N TYR A 32 -11.24 6.43 10.87
CA TYR A 32 -12.25 6.04 9.90
C TYR A 32 -13.51 6.92 10.00
N ILE A 33 -14.02 7.37 8.86
CA ILE A 33 -15.18 8.26 8.76
C ILE A 33 -16.40 7.51 8.22
N GLU A 34 -16.26 6.96 7.02
CA GLU A 34 -17.35 6.34 6.25
C GLU A 34 -16.79 5.57 5.05
N THR A 35 -17.65 4.77 4.44
CA THR A 35 -17.37 4.11 3.16
C THR A 35 -18.32 4.67 2.11
N ILE A 36 -17.77 5.08 0.98
CA ILE A 36 -18.51 5.59 -0.17
C ILE A 36 -18.55 4.50 -1.24
N SER A 37 -19.73 3.96 -1.52
CA SER A 37 -19.90 2.99 -2.59
C SER A 37 -19.92 3.64 -3.96
N THR A 38 -19.09 3.13 -4.87
CA THR A 38 -19.04 3.57 -6.26
C THR A 38 -19.27 2.40 -7.22
N GLN A 39 -19.54 2.70 -8.49
CA GLN A 39 -19.67 1.66 -9.52
C GLN A 39 -18.37 0.86 -9.75
N LYS A 40 -17.22 1.35 -9.26
CA LYS A 40 -15.90 0.73 -9.41
C LYS A 40 -15.40 0.04 -8.13
N GLY A 41 -16.19 0.05 -7.07
CA GLY A 41 -15.84 -0.45 -5.74
C GLY A 41 -16.07 0.56 -4.63
N ASP A 42 -15.93 0.09 -3.40
CA ASP A 42 -16.10 0.88 -2.20
C ASP A 42 -14.82 1.65 -1.84
N ILE A 43 -14.97 2.93 -1.50
CA ILE A 43 -13.88 3.79 -1.04
C ILE A 43 -14.04 4.06 0.44
N MET A 44 -13.09 3.60 1.24
CA MET A 44 -13.02 3.83 2.67
C MET A 44 -12.35 5.18 2.94
N MET A 45 -13.05 6.06 3.66
CA MET A 45 -12.61 7.41 3.95
C MET A 45 -12.05 7.51 5.36
N PHE A 46 -10.87 8.11 5.47
CA PHE A 46 -10.16 8.33 6.73
C PHE A 46 -9.75 9.80 6.89
N LYS A 47 -9.49 10.21 8.13
CA LYS A 47 -9.00 11.55 8.49
C LYS A 47 -7.74 11.44 9.34
N ASN A 48 -6.73 12.24 9.06
CA ASN A 48 -5.56 12.33 9.93
C ASN A 48 -5.78 13.32 11.10
N SER A 49 -4.78 13.45 11.97
CA SER A 49 -4.77 14.40 13.10
C SER A 49 -5.00 15.86 12.69
N ASP A 50 -4.53 16.24 11.50
CA ASP A 50 -4.63 17.61 10.98
C ASP A 50 -5.99 17.90 10.34
N GLY A 51 -6.87 16.89 10.26
CA GLY A 51 -8.18 17.01 9.64
C GLY A 51 -8.20 16.76 8.13
N HIS A 52 -7.07 16.42 7.51
CA HIS A 52 -7.00 16.03 6.10
C HIS A 52 -7.66 14.67 5.88
N LYS A 53 -8.45 14.58 4.81
CA LYS A 53 -9.17 13.36 4.44
C LYS A 53 -8.44 12.60 3.34
N TYR A 54 -8.38 11.28 3.48
CA TYR A 54 -7.79 10.35 2.52
C TYR A 54 -8.78 9.23 2.22
N GLY A 55 -8.84 8.81 0.96
CA GLY A 55 -9.69 7.71 0.51
C GLY A 55 -8.83 6.54 0.09
N TRP A 56 -9.15 5.34 0.57
CA TRP A 56 -8.45 4.10 0.27
C TRP A 56 -9.45 3.05 -0.18
N ILE A 57 -9.04 2.19 -1.10
CA ILE A 57 -9.86 1.07 -1.56
C ILE A 57 -9.25 -0.19 -0.98
N LEU A 58 -10.08 -1.07 -0.42
CA LEU A 58 -9.63 -2.33 0.15
C LEU A 58 -9.35 -3.34 -0.95
N ASP A 59 -8.32 -4.17 -0.78
CA ASP A 59 -8.07 -5.32 -1.66
C ASP A 59 -9.28 -6.28 -1.58
N PRO A 60 -9.86 -6.73 -2.71
CA PRO A 60 -10.98 -7.66 -2.70
C PRO A 60 -10.71 -9.00 -2.02
N SER A 61 -9.42 -9.36 -1.83
CA SER A 61 -9.01 -10.56 -1.10
C SER A 61 -8.97 -10.38 0.42
N ASP A 62 -9.00 -9.14 0.90
CA ASP A 62 -9.04 -8.81 2.33
C ASP A 62 -10.49 -8.55 2.78
N SER A 63 -10.78 -8.89 4.02
CA SER A 63 -12.04 -8.51 4.68
C SER A 63 -11.72 -7.62 5.87
N PHE A 64 -12.24 -6.40 5.87
CA PHE A 64 -12.03 -5.44 6.95
C PHE A 64 -13.33 -4.70 7.26
N ASN A 65 -13.73 -4.69 8.54
CA ASN A 65 -14.97 -4.08 9.01
C ASN A 65 -14.62 -2.93 9.96
N PRO A 66 -14.46 -1.70 9.45
CA PRO A 66 -14.04 -0.57 10.28
C PRO A 66 -15.16 -0.09 11.20
N VAL A 67 -14.78 0.35 12.40
CA VAL A 67 -15.68 1.00 13.35
C VAL A 67 -15.56 2.52 13.18
N LYS A 68 -16.70 3.19 13.05
CA LYS A 68 -16.74 4.65 12.82
C LYS A 68 -16.06 5.40 13.97
N ASN A 69 -15.19 6.34 13.61
CA ASN A 69 -14.35 7.14 14.50
C ASN A 69 -13.24 6.39 15.25
N GLU A 70 -13.02 5.10 14.97
CA GLU A 70 -11.83 4.40 15.43
C GLU A 70 -10.62 4.75 14.56
N THR A 71 -9.43 4.62 15.14
CA THR A 71 -8.16 5.01 14.52
C THR A 71 -7.33 3.79 14.18
N TYR A 72 -6.79 3.77 12.96
CA TYR A 72 -6.08 2.64 12.37
C TYR A 72 -4.75 3.06 11.75
N ASP A 73 -3.84 2.09 11.65
CA ASP A 73 -2.65 2.21 10.82
C ASP A 73 -2.94 1.51 9.48
N ILE A 74 -2.71 2.21 8.38
CA ILE A 74 -3.09 1.76 7.03
C ILE A 74 -1.82 1.37 6.27
N GLU A 75 -1.72 0.11 5.83
CA GLU A 75 -0.66 -0.32 4.92
C GLU A 75 -1.07 0.02 3.48
N VAL A 76 -0.11 0.58 2.75
CA VAL A 76 -0.28 1.17 1.42
C VAL A 76 0.72 0.52 0.49
N THR A 77 0.26 -0.20 -0.52
CA THR A 77 1.12 -0.81 -1.55
C THR A 77 0.94 -0.13 -2.90
N LEU A 78 2.03 0.20 -3.58
CA LEU A 78 1.98 0.91 -4.88
C LEU A 78 1.70 -0.01 -6.09
N GLU A 79 1.63 -1.33 -5.92
CA GLU A 79 1.37 -2.33 -6.98
C GLU A 79 0.05 -2.10 -7.75
N THR A 80 -0.82 -1.24 -7.22
CA THR A 80 -2.21 -1.07 -7.61
C THR A 80 -2.52 0.32 -8.17
N ILE A 81 -1.59 1.29 -8.11
CA ILE A 81 -1.81 2.60 -8.74
C ILE A 81 -1.68 2.50 -10.27
N THR A 82 -0.71 1.74 -10.76
CA THR A 82 -0.45 1.57 -12.21
C THR A 82 -1.36 0.52 -12.85
N THR A 83 -1.74 -0.54 -12.14
CA THR A 83 -2.56 -1.64 -12.68
C THR A 83 -4.06 -1.34 -12.67
N TYR A 84 -4.54 -0.55 -11.71
CA TYR A 84 -5.97 -0.24 -11.56
C TYR A 84 -6.29 1.27 -11.52
N GLY A 85 -5.29 2.16 -11.49
CA GLY A 85 -5.51 3.61 -11.48
C GLY A 85 -5.73 4.22 -10.08
N GLY A 86 -5.21 3.60 -9.01
CA GLY A 86 -5.18 4.24 -7.67
C GLY A 86 -5.54 3.36 -6.47
N PHE A 87 -5.31 2.05 -6.51
CA PHE A 87 -5.77 1.14 -5.46
C PHE A 87 -4.63 0.79 -4.50
N ILE A 88 -4.93 0.27 -3.30
CA ILE A 88 -3.96 -0.10 -2.26
C ILE A 88 -4.40 -1.41 -1.58
N LYS A 89 -3.45 -2.28 -1.26
CA LYS A 89 -3.65 -3.51 -0.48
C LYS A 89 -3.26 -3.35 0.99
N GLY A 90 -4.21 -3.72 1.87
CA GLY A 90 -4.03 -4.08 3.29
C GLY A 90 -4.25 -2.97 4.34
N ILE A 91 -5.30 -3.07 5.16
CA ILE A 91 -5.37 -2.35 6.46
C ILE A 91 -5.06 -3.38 7.55
N THR A 92 -4.04 -3.14 8.38
CA THR A 92 -3.70 -4.05 9.49
C THR A 92 -4.08 -3.39 10.80
N GLU A 93 -5.02 -3.99 11.54
CA GLU A 93 -5.38 -3.57 12.90
C GLU A 93 -4.26 -3.88 13.90
N LYS A 94 -4.16 -3.11 14.98
CA LYS A 94 -3.20 -3.31 16.06
C LYS A 94 -3.90 -3.57 17.38
#